data_AF-A0A7S2CW04-F1
#
_entry.id   AF-A0A7S2CW04-F1
#
_cell.length_a   1.000
_cell.length_b   1.000
_cell.length_c   1.000
_cell.angle_alpha   90.00
_cell.angle_beta   90.00
_cell.angle_gamma   90.00
#
_symmetry.space_group_name_H-M   'P 1'
#
loop_
_entity.id
_entity.type
_entity.pdbx_description
1 polymer ?
#
loop_
_entity_poly.entity_id
_entity_poly.type
_entity_poly.pdbx_seq_one_letter_code
_entity_poly.pdbx_strand_id
1 'polypeptide(L)'
;IRIADLKTSPADYFGGKRRKMQVAIQGKFKKPLRFDQVFSGQEFSKPLCNIPGRWLIKWALSLLRSRLPDTFQADAFAKKPFFLSPLISTSQAFRADSGTPQDITDNTIEEWNEELGPAFSGKKKYGSEARKKFFVDIRTLSDYTFDPEVTYTFDYYQQFFRAGLFALDLGVKLLDLAHYVGRQPLLLTMAKTMDTNEYLWKFELWHEKLLTIPRDPNDDDPL
;
A
#
# COMPACT_ATOMS: atom_id res chain seq x y z
N ILE A 1 10.43 7.75 -4.36
CA ILE A 1 10.45 6.93 -3.13
C ILE A 1 11.34 7.63 -2.10
N ARG A 2 10.91 7.70 -0.85
CA ARG A 2 11.69 8.26 0.27
C ARG A 2 11.64 7.27 1.44
N ILE A 3 12.78 7.00 2.04
CA ILE A 3 12.90 6.07 3.19
C ILE A 3 13.68 6.80 4.27
N ALA A 4 13.19 6.76 5.52
CA ALA A 4 13.90 7.29 6.67
C ALA A 4 15.02 6.33 7.12
N ASP A 5 15.88 6.79 8.02
CA ASP A 5 16.93 5.97 8.66
C ASP A 5 18.05 5.48 7.71
N LEU A 6 18.16 6.04 6.51
CA LEU A 6 19.26 5.83 5.58
C LEU A 6 20.20 7.04 5.59
N LYS A 7 21.47 6.84 5.24
CA LYS A 7 22.44 7.94 5.11
C LYS A 7 22.01 8.99 4.08
N THR A 8 21.24 8.58 3.08
CA THR A 8 20.71 9.41 1.99
C THR A 8 19.27 9.88 2.22
N SER A 9 18.73 9.70 3.44
CA SER A 9 17.35 10.10 3.73
C SER A 9 17.18 11.63 3.64
N PRO A 10 16.13 12.13 2.95
CA PRO A 10 15.82 13.55 2.89
C PRO A 10 15.32 14.06 4.25
N ALA A 11 16.18 14.78 4.97
CA ALA A 11 15.90 15.24 6.33
C ALA A 11 14.72 16.23 6.39
N ASP A 12 14.57 17.07 5.37
CA ASP A 12 13.48 18.04 5.21
C ASP A 12 12.10 17.36 5.09
N TYR A 13 12.03 16.26 4.35
CA TYR A 13 10.77 15.54 4.14
C TYR A 13 10.25 14.91 5.44
N PHE A 14 11.14 14.30 6.23
CA PHE A 14 10.79 13.58 7.46
C PHE A 14 10.82 14.47 8.72
N GLY A 15 11.46 15.63 8.67
CA GLY A 15 11.56 16.57 9.78
C GLY A 15 10.20 16.94 10.36
N GLY A 16 10.02 16.72 11.67
CA GLY A 16 8.77 17.02 12.38
C GLY A 16 7.57 16.15 12.03
N LYS A 17 7.71 15.14 11.15
CA LYS A 17 6.63 14.23 10.74
C LYS A 17 6.82 12.84 11.33
N ARG A 18 5.71 12.13 11.58
CA ARG A 18 5.72 10.73 12.04
C ARG A 18 6.02 9.71 10.92
N ARG A 19 5.93 10.13 9.66
CA ARG A 19 6.14 9.27 8.49
C ARG A 19 7.60 8.76 8.48
N LYS A 20 7.80 7.51 8.09
CA LYS A 20 9.10 6.83 7.99
C LYS A 20 9.39 6.30 6.59
N MET A 21 8.37 6.28 5.74
CA MET A 21 8.48 5.88 4.35
C MET A 21 7.45 6.64 3.53
N GLN A 22 7.80 6.94 2.29
CA GLN A 22 6.89 7.40 1.26
C GLN A 22 7.19 6.72 -0.08
N VAL A 23 6.14 6.27 -0.75
CA VAL A 23 6.18 5.91 -2.16
C VAL A 23 5.09 6.69 -2.86
N ALA A 24 5.45 7.53 -3.81
CA ALA A 24 4.49 8.18 -4.70
C ALA A 24 4.59 7.52 -6.08
N ILE A 25 3.45 7.20 -6.67
CA ILE A 25 3.32 6.66 -8.03
C ILE A 25 2.47 7.64 -8.83
N GLN A 26 2.96 8.10 -9.98
CA GLN A 26 2.23 8.98 -10.87
C GLN A 26 2.20 8.40 -12.28
N GLY A 27 1.04 8.46 -12.93
CA GLY A 27 0.90 8.03 -14.32
C GLY A 27 -0.55 7.96 -14.79
N LYS A 28 -0.72 7.55 -16.04
CA LYS A 28 -2.02 7.31 -16.67
C LYS A 28 -2.28 5.81 -16.80
N PHE A 29 -3.54 5.43 -16.75
CA PHE A 29 -3.93 4.05 -17.04
C PHE A 29 -3.95 3.81 -18.55
N LYS A 30 -3.52 2.64 -19.01
CA LYS A 30 -3.49 2.32 -20.46
C LYS A 30 -4.87 2.03 -21.05
N LYS A 31 -5.81 1.64 -20.20
CA LYS A 31 -7.20 1.31 -20.55
C LYS A 31 -8.10 1.69 -19.37
N PRO A 32 -9.39 1.96 -19.61
CA PRO A 32 -10.33 2.20 -18.52
C PRO A 32 -10.36 1.00 -17.57
N LEU A 33 -10.21 1.23 -16.26
CA LEU A 33 -10.31 0.20 -15.22
C LEU A 33 -11.24 0.67 -14.11
N ARG A 34 -12.21 -0.16 -13.73
CA ARG A 34 -13.10 0.17 -12.60
C ARG A 34 -12.33 0.14 -11.29
N PHE A 35 -12.74 0.97 -10.33
CA PHE A 35 -12.03 1.08 -9.06
C PHE A 35 -12.07 -0.23 -8.25
N ASP A 36 -13.13 -1.02 -8.42
CA ASP A 36 -13.28 -2.35 -7.81
C ASP A 36 -12.50 -3.47 -8.53
N GLN A 37 -11.78 -3.16 -9.61
CA GLN A 37 -10.88 -4.12 -10.27
C GLN A 37 -9.44 -3.97 -9.81
N VAL A 38 -9.04 -2.79 -9.32
CA VAL A 38 -7.63 -2.47 -9.04
C VAL A 38 -7.37 -2.42 -7.54
N PHE A 39 -6.50 -3.30 -7.08
CA PHE A 39 -6.19 -3.47 -5.66
C PHE A 39 -4.71 -3.21 -5.39
N SER A 40 -4.43 -2.78 -4.16
CA SER A 40 -3.09 -2.53 -3.62
C SER A 40 -2.94 -3.23 -2.27
N GLY A 41 -1.70 -3.45 -1.83
CA GLY A 41 -1.41 -4.00 -0.50
C GLY A 41 -0.16 -4.86 -0.46
N GLN A 42 -0.22 -5.95 0.31
CA GLN A 42 0.86 -6.90 0.50
C GLN A 42 0.48 -8.27 -0.04
N GLU A 43 1.41 -8.91 -0.73
CA GLU A 43 1.33 -10.31 -1.14
C GLU A 43 2.64 -11.00 -0.84
N PHE A 44 2.53 -12.27 -0.46
CA PHE A 44 3.64 -13.10 -0.07
C PHE A 44 3.72 -14.30 -1.01
N SER A 45 4.94 -14.65 -1.46
CA SER A 45 5.16 -15.78 -2.35
C SER A 45 5.08 -17.12 -1.61
N LYS A 46 5.28 -17.10 -0.29
CA LYS A 46 5.34 -18.26 0.61
C LYS A 46 4.60 -17.94 1.93
N PRO A 47 4.22 -18.96 2.72
CA PRO A 47 3.60 -18.75 4.03
C PRO A 47 4.48 -17.88 4.94
N LEU A 48 3.85 -17.08 5.80
CA LEU A 48 4.57 -16.35 6.84
C LEU A 48 5.16 -17.33 7.87
N CYS A 49 6.35 -17.01 8.39
CA CYS A 49 7.08 -17.79 9.38
C CYS A 49 6.78 -17.32 10.80
N ASN A 50 6.96 -18.19 11.79
CA ASN A 50 6.94 -17.86 13.23
C ASN A 50 5.76 -16.96 13.66
N ILE A 51 4.64 -17.11 12.95
CA ILE A 51 3.43 -16.36 13.17
C ILE A 51 2.99 -16.63 14.62
N PRO A 52 2.77 -15.59 15.46
CA PRO A 52 2.22 -15.81 16.81
C PRO A 52 0.96 -16.67 16.71
N GLY A 53 0.76 -17.61 17.64
CA GLY A 53 -0.23 -18.68 17.49
C GLY A 53 -1.57 -18.22 16.89
N ARG A 54 -2.13 -19.00 15.96
CA ARG A 54 -3.28 -18.64 15.07
C ARG A 54 -4.42 -17.87 15.75
N TRP A 55 -4.67 -18.14 17.02
CA TRP A 55 -5.66 -17.43 17.83
C TRP A 55 -5.37 -15.92 17.99
N LEU A 56 -4.11 -15.52 18.25
CA LEU A 56 -3.73 -14.12 18.47
C LEU A 56 -3.91 -13.26 17.21
N ILE A 57 -3.59 -13.82 16.03
CA ILE A 57 -3.81 -13.11 14.76
C ILE A 57 -5.25 -13.08 14.34
N LYS A 58 -6.02 -14.16 14.58
CA LYS A 58 -7.47 -14.10 14.40
C LYS A 58 -8.10 -13.04 15.29
N TRP A 59 -7.60 -12.86 16.51
CA TRP A 59 -8.02 -11.80 17.42
C TRP A 59 -7.58 -10.40 16.95
N ALA A 60 -6.35 -10.23 16.48
CA ALA A 60 -5.88 -8.95 15.92
C ALA A 60 -6.66 -8.54 14.66
N LEU A 61 -6.93 -9.48 13.76
CA LEU A 61 -7.76 -9.28 12.58
C LEU A 61 -9.24 -9.03 12.96
N SER A 62 -9.78 -9.72 13.97
CA SER A 62 -11.16 -9.50 14.41
C SER A 62 -11.37 -8.14 15.09
N LEU A 63 -10.38 -7.64 15.83
CA LEU A 63 -10.39 -6.28 16.40
C LEU A 63 -10.33 -5.20 15.33
N LEU A 64 -9.66 -5.49 14.21
CA LEU A 64 -9.59 -4.58 13.06
C LEU A 64 -10.81 -4.73 12.15
N ARG A 65 -11.55 -5.84 12.21
CA ARG A 65 -12.67 -6.13 11.29
C ARG A 65 -13.78 -5.08 11.31
N SER A 66 -14.07 -4.46 12.45
CA SER A 66 -15.04 -3.35 12.54
C SER A 66 -14.51 -2.00 12.02
N ARG A 67 -13.21 -1.92 11.72
CA ARG A 67 -12.50 -0.73 11.20
C ARG A 67 -11.94 -0.94 9.79
N LEU A 68 -11.97 -2.16 9.28
CA LEU A 68 -11.55 -2.50 7.93
C LEU A 68 -12.75 -2.36 7.00
N PRO A 69 -12.59 -1.71 5.83
CA PRO A 69 -13.61 -1.67 4.80
C PRO A 69 -14.11 -3.05 4.42
N ASP A 70 -15.38 -3.19 4.03
CA ASP A 70 -15.90 -4.45 3.45
C ASP A 70 -15.12 -4.88 2.20
N THR A 71 -14.46 -3.93 1.55
CA THR A 71 -13.61 -4.12 0.38
C THR A 71 -12.20 -4.64 0.72
N PHE A 72 -11.82 -4.68 2.00
CA PHE A 72 -10.53 -5.24 2.42
C PHE A 72 -10.57 -6.78 2.37
N GLN A 73 -9.64 -7.37 1.63
CA GLN A 73 -9.49 -8.81 1.48
C GLN A 73 -8.18 -9.26 2.13
N ALA A 74 -8.23 -10.28 2.98
CA ALA A 74 -7.02 -10.83 3.57
C ALA A 74 -7.13 -12.32 3.88
N ASP A 75 -6.04 -13.04 3.63
CA ASP A 75 -5.81 -14.37 4.17
C ASP A 75 -4.35 -14.49 4.59
N ALA A 76 -4.10 -14.42 5.90
CA ALA A 76 -2.76 -14.51 6.47
C ALA A 76 -2.23 -15.97 6.54
N PHE A 77 -3.09 -16.96 6.34
CA PHE A 77 -2.76 -18.39 6.52
C PHE A 77 -2.80 -19.19 5.21
N ALA A 78 -3.10 -18.54 4.08
CA ALA A 78 -2.97 -19.12 2.75
C ALA A 78 -1.53 -19.58 2.46
N LYS A 79 -1.37 -20.47 1.47
CA LYS A 79 -0.03 -20.83 0.95
C LYS A 79 0.73 -19.61 0.41
N LYS A 80 -0.02 -18.63 -0.10
CA LYS A 80 0.46 -17.31 -0.54
C LYS A 80 -0.37 -16.25 0.18
N PRO A 81 0.04 -15.85 1.39
CA PRO A 81 -0.71 -14.87 2.16
C PRO A 81 -0.90 -13.55 1.43
N PHE A 82 -1.96 -12.82 1.74
CA PHE A 82 -2.22 -11.50 1.17
C PHE A 82 -3.06 -10.61 2.09
N PHE A 83 -2.89 -9.30 1.91
CA PHE A 83 -3.71 -8.25 2.50
C PHE A 83 -3.91 -7.17 1.45
N LEU A 84 -5.12 -7.07 0.90
CA LEU A 84 -5.44 -6.26 -0.26
C LEU A 84 -6.64 -5.37 0.02
N SER A 85 -6.62 -4.19 -0.58
CA SER A 85 -7.72 -3.22 -0.53
C SER A 85 -7.77 -2.49 -1.87
N PRO A 86 -8.92 -1.92 -2.28
CA PRO A 86 -9.00 -1.12 -3.47
C PRO A 86 -7.90 -0.06 -3.49
N LEU A 87 -7.30 0.14 -4.67
CA LEU A 87 -6.19 1.05 -4.87
C LEU A 87 -6.53 2.46 -4.36
N ILE A 88 -7.73 2.94 -4.72
CA ILE A 88 -8.24 4.24 -4.30
C ILE A 88 -8.35 4.32 -2.77
N SER A 89 -8.79 3.28 -2.08
CA SER A 89 -8.98 3.32 -0.63
C SER A 89 -7.67 3.17 0.18
N THR A 90 -6.58 2.74 -0.49
CA THR A 90 -5.30 2.43 0.16
C THR A 90 -4.33 3.61 0.22
N SER A 91 -4.35 4.49 -0.78
CA SER A 91 -3.44 5.64 -0.83
C SER A 91 -3.73 6.64 0.29
N GLN A 92 -2.69 7.18 0.91
CA GLN A 92 -2.85 8.17 1.96
C GLN A 92 -3.12 9.57 1.41
N ALA A 93 -2.58 9.93 0.25
CA ALA A 93 -3.08 11.04 -0.55
C ALA A 93 -3.30 10.59 -2.00
N PHE A 94 -4.24 11.24 -2.67
CA PHE A 94 -4.57 10.94 -4.05
C PHE A 94 -4.83 12.21 -4.84
N ARG A 95 -4.39 12.20 -6.09
CA ARG A 95 -4.61 13.27 -7.05
C ARG A 95 -5.06 12.72 -8.39
N ALA A 96 -6.00 13.39 -9.02
CA ALA A 96 -6.44 13.12 -10.39
C ALA A 96 -6.37 14.43 -11.19
N ASP A 97 -5.54 14.45 -12.23
CA ASP A 97 -5.19 15.66 -12.99
C ASP A 97 -5.48 15.49 -14.48
N SER A 98 -6.48 16.23 -14.97
CA SER A 98 -6.80 16.33 -16.40
C SER A 98 -5.86 17.26 -17.17
N GLY A 99 -5.09 18.09 -16.46
CA GLY A 99 -4.10 19.02 -17.01
C GLY A 99 -2.67 18.69 -16.60
N THR A 100 -1.89 19.73 -16.28
CA THR A 100 -0.53 19.56 -15.75
C THR A 100 -0.58 18.92 -14.36
N PRO A 101 -0.01 17.72 -14.17
CA PRO A 101 0.01 17.09 -12.87
C PRO A 101 0.93 17.85 -11.90
N GLN A 102 0.67 17.70 -10.60
CA GLN A 102 1.62 18.16 -9.59
C GLN A 102 2.95 17.42 -9.74
N ASP A 103 4.07 18.07 -9.45
CA ASP A 103 5.36 17.37 -9.40
C ASP A 103 5.34 16.30 -8.30
N ILE A 104 5.53 15.04 -8.72
CA ILE A 104 5.54 13.88 -7.81
C ILE A 104 6.67 13.96 -6.76
N THR A 105 7.70 14.76 -7.04
CA THR A 105 8.83 14.99 -6.15
C THR A 105 8.58 16.08 -5.12
N ASP A 106 7.41 16.72 -5.11
CA ASP A 106 7.04 17.64 -4.04
C ASP A 106 7.04 16.94 -2.66
N ASN A 107 7.31 17.72 -1.62
CA ASN A 107 7.32 17.23 -0.24
C ASN A 107 5.92 16.90 0.30
N THR A 108 4.87 17.38 -0.39
CA THR A 108 3.47 17.14 -0.07
C THR A 108 2.70 16.97 -1.37
N ILE A 109 2.08 15.80 -1.53
CA ILE A 109 1.06 15.60 -2.57
C ILE A 109 -0.28 16.07 -2.01
N GLU A 110 -0.88 17.06 -2.65
CA GLU A 110 -2.19 17.57 -2.23
C GLU A 110 -3.30 16.65 -2.71
N GLU A 111 -4.28 16.42 -1.83
CA GLU A 111 -5.46 15.64 -2.15
C GLU A 111 -6.33 16.41 -3.17
N TRP A 112 -6.59 15.79 -4.33
CA TRP A 112 -7.42 16.38 -5.39
C TRP A 112 -8.30 15.31 -6.05
N ASN A 113 -9.61 15.49 -5.93
CA ASN A 113 -10.60 14.47 -6.28
C ASN A 113 -11.64 14.96 -7.29
N GLU A 114 -11.58 16.22 -7.74
CA GLU A 114 -12.66 16.84 -8.51
C GLU A 114 -12.92 16.12 -9.84
N GLU A 115 -11.86 15.56 -10.44
CA GLU A 115 -11.91 14.78 -11.69
C GLU A 115 -12.57 13.41 -11.53
N LEU A 116 -12.89 12.97 -10.30
CA LEU A 116 -13.61 11.71 -10.06
C LEU A 116 -15.10 11.82 -10.40
N GLY A 117 -15.61 13.01 -10.70
CA GLY A 117 -16.98 13.25 -11.17
C GLY A 117 -17.87 13.98 -10.18
N PRO A 118 -19.20 14.03 -10.43
CA PRO A 118 -20.11 14.97 -9.77
C PRO A 118 -20.14 14.92 -8.24
N ALA A 119 -19.95 13.72 -7.65
CA ALA A 119 -19.92 13.55 -6.19
C ALA A 119 -18.74 14.28 -5.52
N PHE A 120 -17.68 14.54 -6.29
CA PHE A 120 -16.44 15.20 -5.85
C PHE A 120 -16.28 16.61 -6.44
N SER A 121 -17.04 16.97 -7.47
CA SER A 121 -17.04 18.32 -8.03
C SER A 121 -17.85 19.27 -7.13
N GLY A 122 -17.20 20.24 -6.51
CA GLY A 122 -17.88 21.26 -5.71
C GLY A 122 -16.96 22.05 -4.79
N LYS A 123 -17.53 23.02 -4.06
CA LYS A 123 -16.76 23.94 -3.18
C LYS A 123 -16.09 23.23 -1.99
N LYS A 124 -16.51 22.01 -1.64
CA LYS A 124 -15.97 21.26 -0.50
C LYS A 124 -14.90 20.29 -1.00
N LYS A 125 -13.64 20.60 -0.70
CA LYS A 125 -12.53 19.67 -0.93
C LYS A 125 -12.75 18.39 -0.12
N TYR A 126 -12.80 17.25 -0.80
CA TYR A 126 -12.78 15.95 -0.15
C TYR A 126 -11.36 15.66 0.33
N GLY A 127 -11.17 15.65 1.65
CA GLY A 127 -9.92 15.15 2.24
C GLY A 127 -9.79 13.63 2.09
N SER A 128 -8.56 13.13 2.24
CA SER A 128 -8.23 11.70 2.08
C SER A 128 -9.14 10.76 2.88
N GLU A 129 -9.41 11.06 4.15
CA GLU A 129 -10.29 10.23 4.98
C GLU A 129 -11.75 10.23 4.48
N ALA A 130 -12.24 11.36 3.96
CA ALA A 130 -13.57 11.43 3.38
C ALA A 130 -13.67 10.63 2.08
N ARG A 131 -12.63 10.68 1.23
CA ARG A 131 -12.53 9.86 0.00
C ARG A 131 -12.52 8.37 0.33
N LYS A 132 -11.68 7.93 1.27
CA LYS A 132 -11.62 6.52 1.67
C LYS A 132 -12.95 6.03 2.23
N LYS A 133 -13.64 6.85 3.01
CA LYS A 133 -14.97 6.54 3.54
C LYS A 133 -16.03 6.45 2.43
N PHE A 134 -15.94 7.28 1.40
CA PHE A 134 -16.84 7.22 0.24
C PHE A 134 -16.66 5.90 -0.54
N PHE A 135 -15.42 5.44 -0.70
CA PHE A 135 -15.06 4.22 -1.41
C PHE A 135 -14.91 2.98 -0.50
N VAL A 136 -15.68 2.92 0.59
CA VAL A 136 -15.70 1.77 1.49
C VAL A 136 -16.56 0.61 0.95
N ASP A 137 -17.55 0.92 0.11
CA ASP A 137 -18.50 -0.02 -0.50
C ASP A 137 -18.06 -0.40 -1.93
N ILE A 138 -18.10 -1.70 -2.22
CA ILE A 138 -17.81 -2.26 -3.55
C ILE A 138 -18.77 -1.75 -4.63
N ARG A 139 -20.03 -1.47 -4.29
CA ARG A 139 -21.03 -0.92 -5.22
C ARG A 139 -20.62 0.48 -5.67
N THR A 140 -20.25 1.34 -4.73
CA THR A 140 -19.73 2.66 -5.04
C THR A 140 -18.47 2.56 -5.90
N LEU A 141 -17.55 1.65 -5.58
CA LEU A 141 -16.34 1.45 -6.41
C LEU A 141 -16.68 1.01 -7.84
N SER A 142 -17.71 0.19 -8.02
CA SER A 142 -18.09 -0.32 -9.34
C SER A 142 -18.62 0.75 -10.29
N ASP A 143 -19.07 1.89 -9.76
CA ASP A 143 -19.60 3.03 -10.53
C ASP A 143 -18.50 4.00 -11.01
N TYR A 144 -17.25 3.81 -10.56
CA TYR A 144 -16.14 4.70 -10.85
C TYR A 144 -15.04 3.99 -11.65
N THR A 145 -14.42 4.71 -12.57
CA THR A 145 -13.42 4.20 -13.49
C THR A 145 -12.22 5.13 -13.53
N PHE A 146 -11.01 4.56 -13.61
CA PHE A 146 -9.80 5.30 -13.93
C PHE A 146 -9.80 5.64 -15.42
N ASP A 147 -9.90 6.92 -15.74
CA ASP A 147 -9.89 7.46 -17.10
C ASP A 147 -8.45 7.48 -17.66
N PRO A 148 -8.20 6.86 -18.83
CA PRO A 148 -6.89 6.88 -19.48
C PRO A 148 -6.33 8.28 -19.78
N GLU A 149 -7.17 9.31 -19.89
CA GLU A 149 -6.73 10.67 -20.19
C GLU A 149 -6.30 11.45 -18.94
N VAL A 150 -6.65 10.96 -17.75
CA VAL A 150 -6.33 11.60 -16.47
C VAL A 150 -5.01 11.07 -15.91
N THR A 151 -4.17 11.98 -15.42
CA THR A 151 -2.96 11.61 -14.68
C THR A 151 -3.29 11.41 -13.21
N TYR A 152 -3.04 10.22 -12.70
CA TYR A 152 -3.28 9.89 -11.30
C TYR A 152 -1.99 9.90 -10.51
N THR A 153 -2.02 10.46 -9.30
CA THR A 153 -0.95 10.35 -8.31
C THR A 153 -1.47 9.62 -7.08
N PHE A 154 -0.81 8.52 -6.71
CA PHE A 154 -1.07 7.76 -5.49
C PHE A 154 0.12 7.95 -4.54
N ASP A 155 -0.11 8.62 -3.42
CA ASP A 155 0.91 8.81 -2.39
C ASP A 155 0.66 7.85 -1.21
N TYR A 156 1.62 6.96 -1.00
CA TYR A 156 1.65 6.03 0.12
C TYR A 156 2.65 6.50 1.13
N TYR A 157 2.24 6.72 2.37
CA TYR A 157 3.17 6.94 3.46
C TYR A 157 2.86 6.06 4.67
N GLN A 158 3.91 5.54 5.28
CA GLN A 158 3.81 4.66 6.44
C GLN A 158 4.56 5.28 7.61
N GLN A 159 3.93 5.25 8.79
CA GLN A 159 4.55 5.74 10.03
C GLN A 159 5.12 4.62 10.90
N PHE A 160 4.60 3.40 10.76
CA PHE A 160 4.99 2.26 11.57
C PHE A 160 6.06 1.40 10.90
N PHE A 161 6.05 1.31 9.57
CA PHE A 161 7.06 0.53 8.87
C PHE A 161 8.35 1.31 8.68
N ARG A 162 9.42 0.85 9.34
CA ARG A 162 10.78 1.38 9.20
C ARG A 162 11.53 0.51 8.19
N ALA A 163 11.40 0.86 6.91
CA ALA A 163 11.96 0.08 5.81
C ALA A 163 13.49 -0.11 5.92
N GLY A 164 14.23 0.92 6.35
CA GLY A 164 15.68 0.83 6.55
C GLY A 164 16.13 -0.09 7.70
N LEU A 165 15.23 -0.48 8.60
CA LEU A 165 15.50 -1.44 9.69
C LEU A 165 14.82 -2.80 9.46
N PHE A 166 14.00 -2.90 8.40
CA PHE A 166 13.10 -4.00 8.13
C PHE A 166 12.23 -4.40 9.34
N ALA A 167 11.62 -3.40 9.96
CA ALA A 167 10.89 -3.59 11.21
C ALA A 167 9.60 -2.76 11.27
N LEU A 168 8.61 -3.26 12.04
CA LEU A 168 7.44 -2.50 12.45
C LEU A 168 7.69 -1.85 13.82
N ASP A 169 7.60 -0.53 13.86
CA ASP A 169 7.63 0.26 15.08
C ASP A 169 6.20 0.42 15.61
N LEU A 170 5.91 -0.27 16.71
CA LEU A 170 4.61 -0.20 17.40
C LEU A 170 4.57 0.89 18.48
N GLY A 171 5.61 1.75 18.55
CA GLY A 171 5.79 2.78 19.58
C GLY A 171 6.35 2.26 20.91
N VAL A 172 5.95 1.05 21.33
CA VAL A 172 6.45 0.38 22.55
C VAL A 172 7.45 -0.73 22.27
N LYS A 173 7.41 -1.28 21.05
CA LYS A 173 8.25 -2.40 20.63
C LYS A 173 8.57 -2.25 19.14
N LEU A 174 9.82 -2.51 18.81
CA LEU A 174 10.27 -2.68 17.44
C LEU A 174 10.22 -4.18 17.10
N LEU A 175 9.38 -4.54 16.13
CA LEU A 175 9.16 -5.90 15.69
C LEU A 175 9.99 -6.17 14.43
N ASP A 176 10.97 -7.05 14.51
CA ASP A 176 11.77 -7.46 13.34
C ASP A 176 10.91 -8.29 12.38
N LEU A 177 10.71 -7.79 11.15
CA LEU A 177 9.87 -8.47 10.17
C LEU A 177 10.55 -9.66 9.52
N ALA A 178 11.88 -9.73 9.51
CA ALA A 178 12.62 -10.85 8.91
C ALA A 178 12.24 -12.19 9.57
N HIS A 179 11.93 -12.15 10.87
CA HIS A 179 11.47 -13.31 11.63
C HIS A 179 10.13 -13.88 11.13
N TYR A 180 9.28 -13.04 10.54
CA TYR A 180 7.91 -13.39 10.15
C TYR A 180 7.72 -13.62 8.66
N VAL A 181 8.60 -13.07 7.82
CA VAL A 181 8.48 -13.21 6.36
C VAL A 181 9.42 -14.27 5.80
N GLY A 182 10.44 -14.70 6.54
CA GLY A 182 11.46 -15.62 6.01
C GLY A 182 12.35 -14.91 5.00
N ARG A 183 12.78 -15.60 3.92
CA ARG A 183 13.66 -15.06 2.87
C ARG A 183 12.93 -14.27 1.75
N GLN A 184 11.63 -14.03 1.88
CA GLN A 184 10.87 -13.33 0.83
C GLN A 184 10.84 -11.79 1.05
N PRO A 185 10.81 -10.99 -0.03
CA PRO A 185 10.77 -9.54 0.09
C PRO A 185 9.41 -9.05 0.57
N LEU A 186 9.38 -7.83 1.12
CA LEU A 186 8.15 -7.10 1.36
C LEU A 186 7.82 -6.21 0.16
N LEU A 187 6.56 -5.81 -0.01
CA LEU A 187 6.20 -4.85 -1.06
C LEU A 187 6.26 -3.44 -0.48
N LEU A 188 7.04 -2.54 -1.09
CA LEU A 188 6.97 -1.11 -0.78
C LEU A 188 5.61 -0.54 -1.22
N THR A 189 5.18 -0.93 -2.42
CA THR A 189 3.84 -0.71 -2.96
C THR A 189 3.62 -1.63 -4.15
N MET A 190 2.37 -1.94 -4.42
CA MET A 190 1.94 -2.64 -5.62
C MET A 190 0.56 -2.15 -6.01
N ALA A 191 0.21 -2.33 -7.29
CA ALA A 191 -1.17 -2.37 -7.70
C ALA A 191 -1.34 -3.47 -8.74
N LYS A 192 -2.47 -4.17 -8.67
CA LYS A 192 -2.81 -5.22 -9.63
C LYS A 192 -4.30 -5.22 -9.95
N THR A 193 -4.64 -5.80 -11.09
CA THR A 193 -6.02 -6.15 -11.41
C THR A 193 -6.38 -7.48 -10.74
N MET A 194 -7.57 -7.59 -10.15
CA MET A 194 -7.98 -8.81 -9.43
C MET A 194 -8.51 -9.91 -10.35
N ASP A 195 -9.00 -9.56 -11.54
CA ASP A 195 -9.57 -10.50 -12.51
C ASP A 195 -8.48 -11.23 -13.33
N THR A 196 -7.47 -10.51 -13.80
CA THR A 196 -6.38 -11.05 -14.62
C THR A 196 -5.10 -11.27 -13.83
N ASN A 197 -5.01 -10.78 -12.59
CA ASN A 197 -3.82 -10.82 -11.74
C ASN A 197 -2.60 -10.12 -12.37
N GLU A 198 -2.83 -9.16 -13.27
CA GLU A 198 -1.80 -8.36 -13.91
C GLU A 198 -1.35 -7.23 -12.98
N TYR A 199 -0.05 -7.13 -12.71
CA TYR A 199 0.51 -6.00 -11.96
C TYR A 199 0.59 -4.75 -12.84
N LEU A 200 0.02 -3.65 -12.35
CA LEU A 200 0.24 -2.31 -12.90
C LEU A 200 1.62 -1.82 -12.47
N TRP A 201 2.00 -2.10 -11.22
CA TRP A 201 3.36 -1.98 -10.70
C TRP A 201 3.54 -2.89 -9.48
N LYS A 202 4.81 -3.24 -9.21
CA LYS A 202 5.20 -4.02 -8.04
C LYS A 202 6.62 -3.61 -7.64
N PHE A 203 6.76 -2.93 -6.51
CA PHE A 203 8.06 -2.56 -5.95
C PHE A 203 8.36 -3.40 -4.73
N GLU A 204 9.38 -4.24 -4.84
CA GLU A 204 9.85 -5.11 -3.78
C GLU A 204 10.95 -4.43 -2.96
N LEU A 205 10.94 -4.65 -1.65
CA LEU A 205 11.99 -4.31 -0.71
C LEU A 205 12.73 -5.57 -0.31
N TRP A 206 13.98 -5.65 -0.78
CA TRP A 206 14.96 -6.60 -0.30
C TRP A 206 15.82 -5.94 0.78
N HIS A 207 16.09 -6.66 1.86
CA HIS A 207 16.89 -6.18 2.98
C HIS A 207 17.93 -7.23 3.36
N GLU A 208 19.13 -6.81 3.77
CA GLU A 208 20.26 -7.70 4.10
C GLU A 208 19.90 -8.77 5.15
N LYS A 209 19.05 -8.44 6.12
CA LYS A 209 18.49 -9.38 7.11
C LYS A 209 17.80 -10.60 6.50
N LEU A 210 17.21 -10.48 5.31
CA LEU A 210 16.61 -11.62 4.61
C LEU A 210 17.68 -12.60 4.13
N LEU A 211 18.86 -12.07 3.76
CA LEU A 211 19.97 -12.86 3.23
C LEU A 211 20.69 -13.68 4.30
N THR A 212 20.61 -13.26 5.57
CA THR A 212 21.22 -13.97 6.71
C THR A 212 20.40 -15.17 7.18
N ILE A 213 19.14 -15.30 6.77
CA ILE A 213 18.30 -16.44 7.10
C ILE A 213 18.77 -17.64 6.25
N PRO A 214 19.08 -18.82 6.85
CA PRO A 214 19.50 -19.98 6.08
C PRO A 214 18.49 -20.33 4.99
N ARG A 215 19.00 -20.72 3.81
CA ARG A 215 18.16 -21.21 2.72
C ARG A 215 17.61 -22.59 3.07
N ASP A 216 16.32 -22.80 2.83
CA ASP A 216 15.77 -24.16 2.87
C ASP A 216 16.26 -24.91 1.62
N PRO A 217 16.94 -26.05 1.75
CA PRO A 217 17.47 -26.80 0.62
C PRO A 217 16.39 -27.30 -0.35
N ASN A 218 15.11 -27.30 0.04
CA ASN A 218 13.99 -27.66 -0.82
C ASN A 218 13.31 -26.45 -1.49
N ASP A 219 13.89 -25.26 -1.34
CA ASP A 219 13.33 -24.02 -1.86
C ASP A 219 13.97 -23.64 -3.20
N ASP A 220 13.13 -23.62 -4.25
CA ASP A 220 13.47 -23.24 -5.63
C ASP A 220 13.75 -21.73 -5.80
N ASP A 221 13.87 -20.97 -4.70
CA ASP A 221 14.18 -19.54 -4.74
C ASP A 221 15.54 -19.30 -5.43
N PRO A 222 15.63 -18.58 -6.56
CA PRO A 222 16.92 -18.35 -7.21
C PRO A 222 17.90 -17.50 -6.38
N LEU A 223 17.48 -16.96 -5.22
CA LEU A 223 18.30 -16.23 -4.24
C LEU A 223 18.59 -17.04 -2.97
#